data_AF-A0A847WTF7-F1
#
_entry.id   AF-A0A847WTF7-F1
#
_cell.length_a   1.000
_cell.length_b   1.000
_cell.length_c   1.000
_cell.angle_alpha   90.00
_cell.angle_beta   90.00
_cell.angle_gamma   90.00
#
_symmetry.space_group_name_H-M   'P 1'
#
loop_
_entity.id
_entity.type
_entity.pdbx_description
1 polymer ?
#
loop_
_entity_poly.entity_id
_entity_poly.type
_entity_poly.pdbx_seq_one_letter_code
_entity_poly.pdbx_strand_id
1 'polypeptide(L)' 'NDEAAVKATIANLEKIGATITQENDRIMTSDPAGNRIQLSY' A
#
# COMPACT_ATOMS: atom_id res chain seq x y z
N ASN A 1 0.79 -16.53 6.63
CA ASN A 1 -0.67 -16.26 6.79
C ASN A 1 -0.84 -14.74 6.67
N ASP A 2 -0.33 -14.19 5.56
CA ASP A 2 0.14 -12.79 5.48
C ASP A 2 -0.87 -11.85 4.82
N GLU A 3 -1.92 -12.39 4.19
CA GLU A 3 -2.99 -11.61 3.59
C GLU A 3 -3.70 -10.68 4.59
N ALA A 4 -3.85 -11.11 5.85
CA ALA A 4 -4.49 -10.29 6.88
C ALA A 4 -3.63 -9.08 7.27
N ALA A 5 -2.30 -9.25 7.32
CA ALA A 5 -1.36 -8.17 7.62
C ALA A 5 -1.30 -7.17 6.46
N VAL A 6 -1.35 -7.66 5.21
CA VAL A 6 -1.42 -6.82 4.01
C VAL A 6 -2.70 -6.00 3.99
N LYS A 7 -3.87 -6.62 4.21
CA LYS A 7 -5.16 -5.89 4.27
C LYS A 7 -5.17 -4.83 5.37
N ALA A 8 -4.63 -5.13 6.54
CA ALA A 8 -4.51 -4.14 7.63
C ALA A 8 -3.60 -2.98 7.26
N THR A 9 -2.50 -3.25 6.56
CA THR A 9 -1.55 -2.23 6.09
C THR A 9 -2.19 -1.32 5.05
N ILE A 10 -2.88 -1.89 4.05
CA ILE A 10 -3.63 -1.12 3.04
C ILE A 10 -4.68 -0.24 3.72
N ALA A 11 -5.50 -0.79 4.62
CA ALA A 11 -6.55 -0.05 5.29
C ALA A 11 -6.01 1.11 6.14
N ASN A 12 -4.83 0.95 6.75
CA ASN A 12 -4.18 2.03 7.49
C ASN A 12 -3.63 3.12 6.56
N LEU A 13 -3.06 2.71 5.42
CA LEU A 13 -2.56 3.65 4.40
C LEU A 13 -3.70 4.47 3.78
N GLU A 14 -4.84 3.85 3.47
CA GLU A 14 -6.03 4.56 2.98
C GLU A 14 -6.58 5.55 4.03
N LYS A 15 -6.59 5.16 5.32
CA LYS A 15 -7.04 6.03 6.42
C LYS A 15 -6.21 7.30 6.58
N ILE A 16 -4.92 7.25 6.27
CA ILE A 16 -4.04 8.43 6.32
C ILE A 16 -4.06 9.23 5.02
N GLY A 17 -4.88 8.82 4.03
CA GLY A 17 -5.00 9.48 2.73
C GLY A 17 -3.89 9.11 1.75
N ALA A 18 -3.13 8.04 2.01
CA ALA A 18 -2.16 7.56 1.05
C ALA A 18 -2.88 6.92 -0.16
N THR A 19 -2.37 7.19 -1.35
CA THR A 19 -2.91 6.58 -2.58
C THR A 19 -2.36 5.17 -2.69
N ILE A 20 -3.24 4.18 -2.86
CA ILE A 20 -2.89 2.79 -3.11
C ILE A 20 -3.21 2.46 -4.56
N THR A 21 -2.24 1.93 -5.30
CA THR A 21 -2.43 1.43 -6.66
C THR A 21 -1.98 -0.03 -6.76
N GLN A 22 -2.73 -0.84 -7.49
CA GLN A 22 -2.37 -2.22 -7.77
C GLN A 22 -1.83 -2.29 -9.21
N GLU A 23 -0.56 -2.62 -9.37
CA GLU A 23 0.12 -2.70 -10.67
C GLU A 23 0.81 -4.07 -10.80
N ASN A 24 0.43 -4.88 -11.79
CA ASN A 24 1.06 -6.18 -12.09
C ASN A 24 1.20 -7.09 -10.84
N ASP A 25 0.11 -7.29 -10.11
CA ASP A 25 0.04 -8.04 -8.83
C ASP A 25 0.84 -7.46 -7.66
N ARG A 26 1.39 -6.26 -7.81
CA ARG A 26 2.10 -5.54 -6.74
C ARG A 26 1.22 -4.43 -6.16
N ILE A 27 1.30 -4.26 -4.85
CA ILE A 27 0.64 -3.16 -4.15
C ILE A 27 1.66 -2.03 -4.05
N MET A 28 1.34 -0.91 -4.69
CA MET A 28 2.13 0.30 -4.70
C MET A 28 1.42 1.36 -3.87
N THR A 29 2.20 2.19 -3.19
CA THR A 29 1.71 3.40 -2.55
C THR A 29 2.62 4.58 -2.85
N SER A 30 2.07 5.78 -2.71
CA SER A 30 2.81 7.03 -2.91
C SER A 30 2.79 7.84 -1.63
N ASP A 31 3.96 8.34 -1.21
CA ASP A 31 4.03 9.31 -0.11
C ASP A 31 3.65 10.73 -0.60
N PRO A 32 3.43 11.70 0.31
CA PRO A 32 3.10 13.08 -0.06
C PRO A 32 4.20 13.81 -0.85
N ALA A 33 5.42 13.29 -0.85
CA ALA A 33 6.54 13.82 -1.63
C ALA A 33 6.60 13.22 -3.06
N GLY A 34 5.73 12.25 -3.37
CA GLY A 34 5.66 11.57 -4.66
C GLY A 34 6.59 10.36 -4.80
N ASN A 35 7.18 9.88 -3.70
CA ASN A 35 7.98 8.66 -3.73
C ASN A 35 7.07 7.43 -3.83
N ARG A 36 7.40 6.54 -4.76
CA ARG A 36 6.71 5.26 -4.95
C ARG A 36 7.31 4.21 -4.02
N ILE A 37 6.47 3.64 -3.17
CA ILE A 37 6.82 2.60 -2.20
C ILE A 37 6.10 1.32 -2.64
N GLN A 38 6.86 0.24 -2.82
CA GLN A 38 6.29 -1.08 -3.08
C GLN A 38 6.09 -1.80 -1.75
N LEU A 39 4.88 -2.29 -1.51
CA LEU A 39 4.59 -3.18 -0.39
C LEU A 39 4.87 -4.62 -0.82
N SER A 40 5.93 -5.22 -0.27
CA SER A 40 6.25 -6.65 -0.42
C SER A 40 6.03 -7.37 0.91
N TYR A 41 5.41 -8.55 0.84
CA TYR A 41 5.21 -9.47 1.96
C TYR A 41 6.10 -10.70 1.80
#